data_AF-A0A395T8E1-F1
#
_entry.id   AF-A0A395T8E1-F1
#
_cell.length_a   1.000
_cell.length_b   1.000
_cell.length_c   1.000
_cell.angle_alpha   90.00
_cell.angle_beta   90.00
_cell.angle_gamma   90.00
#
_symmetry.space_group_name_H-M   'P 1'
#
loop_
_entity.id
_entity.type
_entity.pdbx_description
1 polymer ?
#
loop_
_entity_poly.entity_id
_entity_poly.type
_entity_poly.pdbx_seq_one_letter_code
_entity_poly.pdbx_strand_id
1 'polypeptide(L)'
;MPFPFVLPTTSSFSFSSSFSSDSHPSLPLNASTYRGVVRDALKKHKRLPPSAQISSLNTVVSSVNGYLPYLLAVDEGLSNKGTVITTLKTTPVIEWRPTLSGEVVPGRERARVKISSLEHEIAFVISTLGFSHVLASRAALQPLYSTSSEFLGAQERTNAVQTATKSLLEAASVYEYLANRGEHSRLSAANSSDALSPPCPDISQGIARALSSLALAEATLLAVLKDDPYPAIVAQDRNKNDKEWMFKAPEIPKVRAHLYARLCLAASEHAAKASSLCSTAGSGSHKINSALLKYIEDLRRTCRARACRFFGIDAELGGQVADGIGWVRAGLSELGVEPKDHSKKGLSFSKFKKGISEKREDRRVDREAAWGSDAGKLEEIRVLEMLDAKWNKVNDTMNTQLVPPINTLLSKMPSGREIHTIKPYEAPSLDRDVLEAMRAPPEQDDAYVDDLSSDDDIKGESSAPAGAFPGTAHDYSRSPSTPGNAYY
;
A
#
# COMPACT_ATOMS: atom_id res chain seq x y z
N MET A 1 5.80 8.41 0.24
CA MET A 1 6.51 7.11 0.23
C MET A 1 5.44 6.04 0.38
N PRO A 2 5.06 5.31 -0.69
CA PRO A 2 3.91 4.40 -0.66
C PRO A 2 4.06 3.25 0.34
N PHE A 3 2.94 2.72 0.83
CA PHE A 3 2.93 1.62 1.80
C PHE A 3 3.52 0.32 1.21
N PRO A 4 4.39 -0.41 1.96
CA PRO A 4 4.97 -1.67 1.50
C PRO A 4 3.97 -2.83 1.64
N PHE A 5 2.99 -2.91 0.72
CA PHE A 5 2.05 -4.03 0.68
C PHE A 5 2.76 -5.38 0.47
N VAL A 6 2.14 -6.44 0.98
CA VAL A 6 2.54 -7.82 0.70
C VAL A 6 1.54 -8.35 -0.32
N LEU A 7 2.02 -9.04 -1.36
CA LEU A 7 1.12 -9.66 -2.33
C LEU A 7 0.48 -10.93 -1.74
N PRO A 8 -0.84 -11.15 -1.94
CA PRO A 8 -1.50 -12.36 -1.49
C PRO A 8 -1.00 -13.57 -2.28
N THR A 9 -1.23 -14.78 -1.75
CA THR A 9 -0.92 -16.04 -2.45
C THR A 9 -2.17 -16.91 -2.49
N THR A 10 -2.24 -17.84 -3.44
CA THR A 10 -3.40 -18.71 -3.63
C THR A 10 -3.03 -20.18 -3.78
N SER A 11 -3.97 -21.08 -3.48
CA SER A 11 -3.87 -22.51 -3.73
C SER A 11 -3.97 -22.84 -5.22
N SER A 12 -3.76 -24.11 -5.59
CA SER A 12 -4.26 -24.61 -6.86
C SER A 12 -5.79 -24.55 -6.90
N PHE A 13 -6.33 -24.43 -8.10
CA PHE A 13 -7.76 -24.54 -8.39
C PHE A 13 -7.93 -24.81 -9.88
N SER A 14 -8.79 -25.75 -10.24
CA SER A 14 -9.16 -26.05 -11.62
C SER A 14 -10.57 -25.56 -11.88
N PHE A 15 -10.75 -24.63 -12.81
CA PHE A 15 -12.08 -24.19 -13.22
C PHE A 15 -12.91 -25.33 -13.81
N SER A 16 -12.30 -26.28 -14.51
CA SER A 16 -13.01 -27.41 -15.12
C SER A 16 -13.75 -28.29 -14.09
N SER A 17 -13.34 -28.28 -12.81
CA SER A 17 -14.02 -29.03 -11.73
C SER A 17 -15.33 -28.38 -11.27
N SER A 18 -15.45 -27.06 -11.41
CA SER A 18 -16.59 -26.28 -10.90
C SER A 18 -17.42 -25.66 -12.02
N PHE A 19 -16.87 -25.52 -13.22
CA PHE A 19 -17.48 -24.84 -14.35
C PHE A 19 -17.39 -25.69 -15.63
N SER A 20 -18.38 -25.55 -16.51
CA SER A 20 -18.35 -25.97 -17.92
C SER A 20 -18.84 -24.85 -18.81
N SER A 21 -18.49 -24.91 -20.09
CA SER A 21 -19.14 -24.12 -21.11
C SER A 21 -19.46 -25.01 -22.31
N ASP A 22 -20.73 -25.08 -22.68
CA ASP A 22 -21.14 -25.83 -23.88
C ASP A 22 -20.77 -25.06 -25.15
N SER A 23 -20.79 -23.73 -25.07
CA SER A 23 -20.42 -22.84 -26.17
C SER A 23 -18.91 -22.77 -26.42
N HIS A 24 -18.10 -22.81 -25.35
CA HIS A 24 -16.64 -22.63 -25.41
C HIS A 24 -15.95 -23.64 -24.48
N PRO A 25 -15.93 -24.94 -24.81
CA PRO A 25 -15.50 -26.01 -23.89
C PRO A 25 -14.08 -25.87 -23.37
N SER A 26 -13.18 -25.20 -24.11
CA SER A 26 -11.80 -24.96 -23.69
C SER A 26 -11.62 -23.79 -22.70
N LEU A 27 -12.64 -22.95 -22.49
CA LEU A 27 -12.52 -21.76 -21.65
C LEU A 27 -12.19 -22.09 -20.17
N PRO A 28 -12.88 -23.03 -19.48
CA PRO A 28 -12.52 -23.38 -18.10
C PRO A 28 -11.09 -23.91 -17.99
N LEU A 29 -10.64 -24.71 -18.96
CA LEU A 29 -9.28 -25.23 -18.94
C LEU A 29 -8.25 -24.11 -19.08
N ASN A 30 -8.43 -23.21 -20.05
CA ASN A 30 -7.54 -22.07 -20.24
C ASN A 30 -7.52 -21.15 -19.00
N ALA A 31 -8.68 -20.91 -18.38
CA ALA A 31 -8.74 -20.16 -17.13
C ALA A 31 -7.90 -20.83 -16.02
N SER A 32 -7.93 -22.17 -15.88
CA SER A 32 -7.06 -22.91 -14.96
C SER A 32 -5.58 -22.71 -15.28
N THR A 33 -5.20 -22.80 -16.55
CA THR A 33 -3.82 -22.66 -17.02
C THR A 33 -3.26 -21.28 -16.66
N TYR A 34 -3.96 -20.21 -17.03
CA TYR A 34 -3.50 -18.84 -16.74
C TYR A 34 -3.56 -18.51 -15.24
N ARG A 35 -4.49 -19.10 -14.50
CA ARG A 35 -4.50 -19.02 -13.02
C ARG A 35 -3.24 -19.67 -12.43
N GLY A 36 -2.81 -20.81 -12.97
CA GLY A 36 -1.57 -21.48 -12.59
C GLY A 36 -0.35 -20.57 -12.75
N VAL A 37 -0.26 -19.86 -13.88
CA VAL A 37 0.80 -18.88 -14.14
C VAL A 37 0.82 -17.77 -13.07
N VAL A 38 -0.35 -17.21 -12.73
CA VAL A 38 -0.47 -16.20 -11.67
C VAL A 38 -0.02 -16.74 -10.31
N ARG A 39 -0.49 -17.94 -9.93
CA ARG A 39 -0.10 -18.60 -8.68
C ARG A 39 1.42 -18.77 -8.60
N ASP A 40 2.05 -19.22 -9.67
CA ASP A 40 3.49 -19.48 -9.70
C ASP A 40 4.31 -18.19 -9.67
N ALA A 41 3.85 -17.14 -10.37
CA ALA A 41 4.44 -15.81 -10.28
C ALA A 41 4.38 -15.24 -8.84
N LEU A 42 3.24 -15.39 -8.15
CA LEU A 42 3.07 -14.95 -6.76
C LEU A 42 3.92 -15.76 -5.78
N LYS A 43 3.98 -17.09 -5.95
CA LYS A 43 4.85 -17.97 -5.14
C LYS A 43 6.32 -17.60 -5.32
N LYS A 44 6.76 -17.39 -6.57
CA LYS A 44 8.14 -16.98 -6.88
C LYS A 44 8.44 -15.62 -6.26
N HIS A 45 7.58 -14.63 -6.44
CA HIS A 45 7.72 -13.30 -5.82
C HIS A 45 7.88 -13.39 -4.30
N LYS A 46 7.00 -14.13 -3.61
CA LYS A 46 7.04 -14.29 -2.16
C LYS A 46 8.35 -14.91 -1.66
N ARG A 47 8.91 -15.87 -2.40
CA ARG A 47 10.16 -16.59 -2.05
C ARG A 47 11.43 -15.75 -2.28
N LEU A 48 11.35 -14.70 -3.08
CA LEU A 48 12.50 -13.82 -3.34
C LEU A 48 12.85 -12.99 -2.11
N PRO A 49 14.15 -12.71 -1.87
CA PRO A 49 14.56 -11.72 -0.89
C PRO A 49 13.99 -10.34 -1.27
N PRO A 50 13.76 -9.44 -0.29
CA PRO A 50 13.16 -8.12 -0.55
C PRO A 50 13.82 -7.34 -1.69
N SER A 51 15.14 -7.43 -1.83
CA SER A 51 15.89 -6.74 -2.88
C SER A 51 15.64 -7.27 -4.30
N ALA A 52 15.24 -8.53 -4.44
CA ALA A 52 14.93 -9.14 -5.73
C ALA A 52 13.44 -9.03 -6.09
N GLN A 53 12.57 -8.76 -5.11
CA GLN A 53 11.13 -8.68 -5.31
C GLN A 53 10.74 -7.58 -6.31
N ILE A 54 11.44 -6.44 -6.30
CA ILE A 54 11.18 -5.32 -7.21
C ILE A 54 11.23 -5.77 -8.68
N SER A 55 12.29 -6.49 -9.07
CA SER A 55 12.48 -6.96 -10.44
C SER A 55 11.40 -7.93 -10.91
N SER A 56 10.74 -8.63 -9.98
CA SER A 56 9.69 -9.61 -10.28
C SER A 56 8.28 -9.02 -10.40
N LEU A 57 8.07 -7.75 -10.03
CA LEU A 57 6.74 -7.11 -10.06
C LEU A 57 6.15 -7.08 -11.47
N ASN A 58 6.96 -6.80 -12.49
CA ASN A 58 6.50 -6.80 -13.89
C ASN A 58 5.98 -8.17 -14.33
N THR A 59 6.59 -9.25 -13.85
CA THR A 59 6.13 -10.63 -14.11
C THR A 59 4.79 -10.88 -13.45
N VAL A 60 4.58 -10.41 -12.21
CA VAL A 60 3.29 -10.52 -11.52
C VAL A 60 2.21 -9.76 -12.28
N VAL A 61 2.45 -8.49 -12.62
CA VAL A 61 1.50 -7.66 -13.38
C VAL A 61 1.14 -8.30 -14.71
N SER A 62 2.13 -8.78 -15.46
CA SER A 62 1.90 -9.44 -16.76
C SER A 62 1.09 -10.73 -16.61
N SER A 63 1.37 -11.54 -15.58
CA SER A 63 0.63 -12.77 -15.31
C SER A 63 -0.82 -12.48 -14.94
N VAL A 64 -1.06 -11.48 -14.09
CA VAL A 64 -2.42 -11.06 -13.69
C VAL A 64 -3.20 -10.54 -14.89
N ASN A 65 -2.60 -9.68 -15.71
CA ASN A 65 -3.23 -9.16 -16.93
C ASN A 65 -3.47 -10.26 -17.98
N GLY A 66 -2.64 -11.30 -18.03
CA GLY A 66 -2.87 -12.47 -18.87
C GLY A 66 -4.03 -13.35 -18.40
N TYR A 67 -4.30 -13.39 -17.10
CA TYR A 67 -5.38 -14.21 -16.52
C TYR A 67 -6.74 -13.50 -16.50
N LEU A 68 -6.76 -12.20 -16.21
CA LEU A 68 -8.00 -11.41 -16.05
C LEU A 68 -9.02 -11.59 -17.19
N PRO A 69 -8.63 -11.57 -18.48
CA PRO A 69 -9.57 -11.79 -19.59
C PRO A 69 -10.33 -13.13 -19.51
N TYR A 70 -9.63 -14.21 -19.19
CA TYR A 70 -10.24 -15.54 -19.07
C TYR A 70 -11.18 -15.60 -17.86
N LEU A 71 -10.74 -15.04 -16.73
CA LEU A 71 -11.54 -14.99 -15.51
C LEU A 71 -12.84 -14.20 -15.72
N LEU A 72 -12.76 -13.04 -16.38
CA LEU A 72 -13.91 -12.20 -16.68
C LEU A 72 -14.84 -12.83 -17.72
N ALA A 73 -14.31 -13.55 -18.72
CA ALA A 73 -15.14 -14.28 -19.68
C ALA A 73 -15.94 -15.43 -19.02
N VAL A 74 -15.37 -16.11 -18.02
CA VAL A 74 -16.11 -17.12 -17.23
C VAL A 74 -17.25 -16.46 -16.45
N ASP A 75 -17.01 -15.31 -15.84
CA ASP A 75 -18.00 -14.52 -15.09
C ASP A 75 -19.13 -13.96 -15.95
N GLU A 76 -18.78 -13.41 -17.11
CA GLU A 76 -19.75 -12.95 -18.11
C GLU A 76 -20.66 -14.10 -18.56
N GLY A 77 -20.06 -15.26 -18.86
CA GLY A 77 -20.82 -16.44 -19.27
C GLY A 77 -21.74 -17.02 -18.17
N LEU A 78 -21.39 -16.87 -16.89
CA LEU A 78 -22.26 -17.24 -15.77
C LEU A 78 -23.41 -16.25 -15.58
N SER A 79 -23.15 -14.98 -15.89
CA SER A 79 -24.14 -13.90 -15.79
C SER A 79 -25.09 -13.85 -17.00
N ASN A 80 -24.96 -14.77 -17.96
CA ASN A 80 -25.61 -14.72 -19.27
C ASN A 80 -25.39 -13.38 -19.99
N LYS A 81 -24.21 -12.80 -19.81
CA LYS A 81 -23.76 -11.58 -20.48
C LYS A 81 -22.73 -11.99 -21.55
N GLY A 82 -22.91 -11.52 -22.78
CA GLY A 82 -21.99 -11.82 -23.88
C GLY A 82 -22.31 -13.12 -24.62
N THR A 83 -21.32 -13.65 -25.34
CA THR A 83 -21.48 -14.78 -26.27
C THR A 83 -21.14 -16.14 -25.66
N VAL A 84 -20.47 -16.14 -24.50
CA VAL A 84 -20.11 -17.34 -23.76
C VAL A 84 -21.29 -17.76 -22.88
N ILE A 85 -21.57 -19.06 -22.84
CA ILE A 85 -22.54 -19.67 -21.92
C ILE A 85 -21.75 -20.56 -20.97
N THR A 86 -21.70 -20.20 -19.69
CA THR A 86 -20.99 -20.96 -18.65
C THR A 86 -22.00 -21.51 -17.66
N THR A 87 -21.82 -22.77 -17.26
CA THR A 87 -22.65 -23.45 -16.26
C THR A 87 -21.83 -23.79 -15.02
N LEU A 88 -22.37 -23.48 -13.85
CA LEU A 88 -21.82 -23.89 -12.56
C LEU A 88 -22.19 -25.37 -12.30
N LYS A 89 -21.19 -26.25 -12.23
CA LYS A 89 -21.35 -27.67 -11.89
C LYS A 89 -21.40 -27.88 -10.38
N THR A 90 -20.43 -27.29 -9.69
CA THR A 90 -20.22 -27.42 -8.25
C THR A 90 -19.71 -26.09 -7.70
N THR A 91 -20.06 -25.79 -6.46
CA THR A 91 -19.56 -24.58 -5.79
C THR A 91 -18.03 -24.59 -5.78
N PRO A 92 -17.35 -23.55 -6.30
CA PRO A 92 -15.90 -23.50 -6.29
C PRO A 92 -15.40 -23.44 -4.85
N VAL A 93 -14.24 -24.04 -4.58
CA VAL A 93 -13.56 -23.94 -3.30
C VAL A 93 -12.15 -23.49 -3.58
N ILE A 94 -11.91 -22.20 -3.37
CA ILE A 94 -10.63 -21.56 -3.66
C ILE A 94 -10.04 -21.04 -2.35
N GLU A 95 -8.74 -21.18 -2.16
CA GLU A 95 -8.06 -20.64 -0.98
C GLU A 95 -7.12 -19.49 -1.35
N TRP A 96 -7.26 -18.39 -0.63
CA TRP A 96 -6.36 -17.25 -0.69
C TRP A 96 -5.76 -16.95 0.66
N ARG A 97 -4.52 -16.47 0.68
CA ARG A 97 -3.87 -15.96 1.88
C ARG A 97 -3.98 -14.43 1.89
N PRO A 98 -4.89 -13.85 2.71
CA PRO A 98 -5.07 -12.40 2.79
C PRO A 98 -3.86 -11.72 3.45
N THR A 99 -3.74 -10.42 3.20
CA THR A 99 -2.58 -9.57 3.54
C THR A 99 -2.96 -8.29 4.28
N LEU A 100 -4.24 -7.92 4.30
CA LEU A 100 -4.73 -6.76 5.05
C LEU A 100 -5.30 -7.10 6.42
N SER A 101 -5.52 -8.38 6.72
CA SER A 101 -5.99 -8.87 8.02
C SER A 101 -5.08 -9.95 8.62
N GLY A 102 -5.25 -10.18 9.93
CA GLY A 102 -4.53 -11.20 10.69
C GLY A 102 -3.23 -10.69 11.35
N GLU A 103 -2.87 -11.29 12.48
CA GLU A 103 -1.63 -10.98 13.18
C GLU A 103 -0.42 -11.52 12.41
N VAL A 104 0.57 -10.66 12.17
CA VAL A 104 1.85 -11.09 11.61
C VAL A 104 2.70 -11.62 12.76
N VAL A 105 2.65 -12.93 12.96
CA VAL A 105 3.53 -13.61 13.92
C VAL A 105 4.82 -13.99 13.19
N PRO A 106 6.01 -13.53 13.65
CA PRO A 106 7.28 -13.90 13.04
C PRO A 106 7.43 -15.42 12.93
N GLY A 107 7.81 -15.92 11.75
CA GLY A 107 7.98 -17.35 11.49
C GLY A 107 6.68 -18.14 11.25
N ARG A 108 5.50 -17.50 11.31
CA ARG A 108 4.22 -18.15 11.02
C ARG A 108 3.54 -17.53 9.81
N GLU A 109 3.13 -18.38 8.87
CA GLU A 109 2.33 -17.93 7.73
C GLU A 109 0.90 -17.59 8.18
N ARG A 110 0.30 -16.60 7.50
CA ARG A 110 -1.11 -16.27 7.72
C ARG A 110 -2.01 -17.44 7.33
N ALA A 111 -3.14 -17.59 8.00
CA ALA A 111 -4.13 -18.60 7.62
C ALA A 111 -4.71 -18.27 6.24
N ARG A 112 -5.00 -19.31 5.45
CA ARG A 112 -5.77 -19.14 4.21
C ARG A 112 -7.24 -18.95 4.55
N VAL A 113 -7.93 -18.18 3.73
CA VAL A 113 -9.38 -18.00 3.74
C VAL A 113 -9.94 -18.75 2.54
N LYS A 114 -10.97 -19.55 2.79
CA LYS A 114 -11.74 -20.24 1.75
C LYS A 114 -12.77 -19.28 1.18
N ILE A 115 -12.80 -19.17 -0.14
CA ILE A 115 -13.81 -18.43 -0.90
C ILE A 115 -14.56 -19.40 -1.81
N SER A 116 -15.85 -19.15 -1.98
CA SER A 116 -16.78 -19.99 -2.75
C SER A 116 -17.48 -19.27 -3.88
N SER A 117 -17.01 -18.07 -4.23
CA SER A 117 -17.59 -17.23 -5.27
C SER A 117 -16.53 -16.77 -6.26
N LEU A 118 -16.91 -16.73 -7.54
CA LEU A 118 -16.07 -16.19 -8.60
C LEU A 118 -15.81 -14.69 -8.42
N GLU A 119 -16.77 -13.95 -7.85
CA GLU A 119 -16.61 -12.53 -7.54
C GLU A 119 -15.47 -12.31 -6.53
N HIS A 120 -15.34 -13.21 -5.55
CA HIS A 120 -14.24 -13.13 -4.58
C HIS A 120 -12.88 -13.43 -5.23
N GLU A 121 -12.82 -14.36 -6.19
CA GLU A 121 -11.60 -14.63 -6.97
C GLU A 121 -11.21 -13.39 -7.78
N ILE A 122 -12.16 -12.79 -8.50
CA ILE A 122 -11.97 -11.54 -9.24
C ILE A 122 -11.46 -10.45 -8.31
N ALA A 123 -12.07 -10.28 -7.14
CA ALA A 123 -11.65 -9.28 -6.17
C ALA A 123 -10.21 -9.50 -5.69
N PHE A 124 -9.79 -10.74 -5.41
CA PHE A 124 -8.41 -11.03 -5.03
C PHE A 124 -7.42 -10.74 -6.16
N VAL A 125 -7.75 -11.13 -7.39
CA VAL A 125 -6.87 -10.95 -8.56
C VAL A 125 -6.71 -9.46 -8.88
N ILE A 126 -7.80 -8.69 -8.85
CA ILE A 126 -7.80 -7.24 -9.08
C ILE A 126 -7.10 -6.49 -7.93
N SER A 127 -7.34 -6.86 -6.67
CA SER A 127 -6.59 -6.30 -5.54
C SER A 127 -5.08 -6.59 -5.66
N THR A 128 -4.70 -7.77 -6.16
CA THR A 128 -3.29 -8.12 -6.42
C THR A 128 -2.66 -7.19 -7.47
N LEU A 129 -3.40 -6.86 -8.52
CA LEU A 129 -2.97 -5.87 -9.51
C LEU A 129 -2.78 -4.49 -8.87
N GLY A 130 -3.75 -4.04 -8.08
CA GLY A 130 -3.69 -2.78 -7.33
C GLY A 130 -2.47 -2.69 -6.40
N PHE A 131 -2.21 -3.73 -5.60
CA PHE A 131 -1.00 -3.79 -4.77
C PHE A 131 0.28 -3.75 -5.59
N SER A 132 0.33 -4.46 -6.73
CA SER A 132 1.49 -4.49 -7.60
C SER A 132 1.83 -3.11 -8.16
N HIS A 133 0.81 -2.31 -8.53
CA HIS A 133 1.00 -0.93 -8.97
C HIS A 133 1.51 -0.01 -7.85
N VAL A 134 1.00 -0.15 -6.62
CA VAL A 134 1.54 0.61 -5.46
C VAL A 134 3.00 0.23 -5.20
N LEU A 135 3.34 -1.05 -5.28
CA LEU A 135 4.72 -1.53 -5.12
C LEU A 135 5.65 -1.05 -6.24
N ALA A 136 5.15 -0.98 -7.49
CA ALA A 136 5.89 -0.40 -8.61
C ALA A 136 6.15 1.10 -8.39
N SER A 137 5.16 1.84 -7.89
CA SER A 137 5.34 3.25 -7.51
C SER A 137 6.41 3.41 -6.42
N ARG A 138 6.37 2.55 -5.41
CA ARG A 138 7.38 2.51 -4.35
C ARG A 138 8.78 2.26 -4.94
N ALA A 139 8.93 1.23 -5.78
CA ALA A 139 10.21 0.93 -6.42
C ALA A 139 10.76 2.11 -7.24
N ALA A 140 9.90 2.80 -7.99
CA ALA A 140 10.29 3.98 -8.76
C ALA A 140 10.78 5.15 -7.88
N LEU A 141 10.24 5.29 -6.66
CA LEU A 141 10.60 6.38 -5.74
C LEU A 141 11.81 6.08 -4.86
N GLN A 142 12.13 4.81 -4.61
CA GLN A 142 13.23 4.42 -3.71
C GLN A 142 14.55 5.14 -4.00
N PRO A 143 15.00 5.28 -5.26
CA PRO A 143 16.27 5.93 -5.56
C PRO A 143 16.34 7.39 -5.08
N LEU A 144 15.20 8.08 -4.96
CA LEU A 144 15.14 9.48 -4.51
C LEU A 144 15.51 9.68 -3.03
N TYR A 145 15.48 8.61 -2.26
CA TYR A 145 15.65 8.62 -0.80
C TYR A 145 16.93 7.92 -0.34
N SER A 146 17.69 7.29 -1.24
CA SER A 146 18.96 6.66 -0.88
C SER A 146 19.97 7.74 -0.50
N THR A 147 20.71 7.49 0.59
CA THR A 147 21.76 8.40 1.08
C THR A 147 23.16 7.85 0.89
N SER A 148 23.26 6.62 0.37
CA SER A 148 24.52 5.91 0.12
C SER A 148 24.93 5.90 -1.36
N SER A 149 24.00 6.19 -2.27
CA SER A 149 24.24 6.24 -3.72
C SER A 149 24.57 7.66 -4.21
N GLU A 150 25.00 7.77 -5.46
CA GLU A 150 25.16 9.07 -6.12
C GLU A 150 23.83 9.84 -6.14
N PHE A 151 23.90 11.15 -5.96
CA PHE A 151 22.72 11.98 -5.94
C PHE A 151 22.09 12.07 -7.33
N LEU A 152 20.81 11.74 -7.45
CA LEU A 152 20.11 11.73 -8.73
C LEU A 152 19.88 13.13 -9.28
N GLY A 153 20.11 13.29 -10.59
CA GLY A 153 19.90 14.55 -11.29
C GLY A 153 18.41 14.94 -11.40
N ALA A 154 18.13 16.22 -11.64
CA ALA A 154 16.76 16.74 -11.71
C ALA A 154 15.84 16.01 -12.71
N GLN A 155 16.38 15.59 -13.87
CA GLN A 155 15.64 14.85 -14.89
C GLN A 155 15.25 13.44 -14.42
N GLU A 156 16.19 12.71 -13.82
CA GLU A 156 15.95 11.36 -13.29
C GLU A 156 14.94 11.39 -12.15
N ARG A 157 15.04 12.40 -11.27
CA ARG A 157 14.06 12.64 -10.21
C ARG A 157 12.67 12.89 -10.77
N THR A 158 12.57 13.70 -11.82
CA THR A 158 11.29 13.96 -12.50
C THR A 158 10.71 12.68 -13.11
N ASN A 159 11.52 11.89 -13.80
CA ASN A 159 11.11 10.63 -14.41
C ASN A 159 10.62 9.61 -13.36
N ALA A 160 11.33 9.51 -12.23
CA ALA A 160 10.95 8.66 -11.11
C ALA A 160 9.59 9.06 -10.53
N VAL A 161 9.38 10.37 -10.28
CA VAL A 161 8.11 10.90 -9.79
C VAL A 161 6.97 10.64 -10.77
N GLN A 162 7.18 10.89 -12.08
CA GLN A 162 6.16 10.65 -13.11
C GLN A 162 5.77 9.17 -13.21
N THR A 163 6.77 8.27 -13.20
CA THR A 163 6.55 6.82 -13.23
C THR A 163 5.74 6.38 -12.01
N ALA A 164 6.12 6.88 -10.83
CA ALA A 164 5.43 6.59 -9.59
C ALA A 164 3.99 7.13 -9.55
N THR A 165 3.75 8.33 -10.08
CA THR A 165 2.40 8.91 -10.22
C THR A 165 1.55 8.06 -11.13
N LYS A 166 2.07 7.63 -12.29
CA LYS A 166 1.33 6.77 -13.23
C LYS A 166 0.86 5.50 -12.54
N SER A 167 1.76 4.78 -11.86
CA SER A 167 1.39 3.55 -11.17
C SER A 167 0.37 3.77 -10.04
N LEU A 168 0.45 4.86 -9.29
CA LEU A 168 -0.57 5.14 -8.25
C LEU A 168 -1.95 5.47 -8.84
N LEU A 169 -2.00 6.17 -9.97
CA LEU A 169 -3.26 6.43 -10.66
C LEU A 169 -3.86 5.15 -11.25
N GLU A 170 -3.02 4.23 -11.76
CA GLU A 170 -3.45 2.88 -12.17
C GLU A 170 -4.01 2.11 -10.96
N ALA A 171 -3.33 2.12 -9.81
CA ALA A 171 -3.84 1.50 -8.59
C ALA A 171 -5.20 2.10 -8.15
N ALA A 172 -5.32 3.43 -8.15
CA ALA A 172 -6.56 4.11 -7.78
C ALA A 172 -7.72 3.72 -8.69
N SER A 173 -7.47 3.65 -10.00
CA SER A 173 -8.41 3.23 -11.04
C SER A 173 -8.88 1.79 -10.87
N VAL A 174 -7.95 0.86 -10.66
CA VAL A 174 -8.22 -0.57 -10.44
C VAL A 174 -9.08 -0.78 -9.18
N TYR A 175 -8.77 -0.08 -8.08
CA TYR A 175 -9.54 -0.18 -6.85
C TYR A 175 -10.92 0.50 -6.93
N GLU A 176 -11.06 1.58 -7.70
CA GLU A 176 -12.36 2.19 -7.97
C GLU A 176 -13.26 1.27 -8.78
N TYR A 177 -12.72 0.61 -9.80
CA TYR A 177 -13.43 -0.44 -10.55
C TYR A 177 -13.88 -1.58 -9.63
N LEU A 178 -12.99 -2.08 -8.77
CA LEU A 178 -13.34 -3.14 -7.82
C LEU A 178 -14.45 -2.72 -6.85
N ALA A 179 -14.39 -1.49 -6.34
CA ALA A 179 -15.41 -0.95 -5.44
C ALA A 179 -16.78 -0.83 -6.11
N ASN A 180 -16.82 -0.38 -7.38
CA ASN A 180 -18.06 -0.26 -8.14
C ASN A 180 -18.64 -1.64 -8.46
N ARG A 181 -17.78 -2.62 -8.80
CA ARG A 181 -18.20 -4.00 -9.02
C ARG A 181 -18.82 -4.62 -7.77
N GLY A 182 -18.20 -4.42 -6.61
CA GLY A 182 -18.76 -4.84 -5.31
C GLY A 182 -20.10 -4.18 -4.97
N GLU A 183 -20.33 -2.94 -5.40
CA GLU A 183 -21.62 -2.26 -5.26
C GLU A 183 -22.72 -2.94 -6.07
N HIS A 184 -22.46 -3.18 -7.36
CA HIS A 184 -23.40 -3.87 -8.24
C HIS A 184 -23.74 -5.28 -7.75
N SER A 185 -22.73 -6.02 -7.28
CA SER A 185 -22.93 -7.35 -6.69
C SER A 185 -23.86 -7.31 -5.47
N ARG A 186 -23.64 -6.36 -4.54
CA ARG A 186 -24.49 -6.20 -3.34
C ARG A 186 -25.91 -5.78 -3.67
N LEU A 187 -26.10 -4.89 -4.65
CA LEU A 187 -27.44 -4.48 -5.10
C LEU A 187 -28.20 -5.66 -5.74
N SER A 188 -27.51 -6.48 -6.53
CA SER A 188 -28.10 -7.69 -7.13
C SER A 188 -28.43 -8.75 -6.07
N ALA A 189 -27.59 -8.88 -5.04
CA ALA A 189 -27.76 -9.83 -3.94
C ALA A 189 -28.74 -9.35 -2.86
N ALA A 190 -29.13 -8.08 -2.81
CA ALA A 190 -30.06 -7.54 -1.82
C ALA A 190 -31.46 -8.19 -1.87
N ASN A 191 -31.81 -8.81 -3.00
CA ASN A 191 -33.04 -9.57 -3.18
C ASN A 191 -32.90 -11.06 -2.79
N SER A 192 -31.71 -11.48 -2.36
CA SER A 192 -31.41 -12.84 -1.89
C SER A 192 -31.00 -12.78 -0.42
N SER A 193 -31.48 -13.71 0.41
CA SER A 193 -31.12 -13.81 1.83
C SER A 193 -29.63 -14.14 2.09
N ASP A 194 -28.86 -14.39 1.02
CA ASP A 194 -27.43 -14.75 1.00
C ASP A 194 -26.54 -13.56 0.61
N ALA A 195 -26.79 -12.37 1.16
CA ALA A 195 -25.82 -11.27 1.07
C ALA A 195 -24.55 -11.63 1.88
N LEU A 196 -23.70 -12.51 1.34
CA LEU A 196 -22.47 -12.96 1.99
C LEU A 196 -21.57 -11.73 2.18
N SER A 197 -21.39 -11.34 3.44
CA SER A 197 -20.31 -10.44 3.82
C SER A 197 -18.99 -11.02 3.30
N PRO A 198 -18.07 -10.18 2.76
CA PRO A 198 -16.79 -10.66 2.28
C PRO A 198 -16.06 -11.42 3.40
N PRO A 199 -15.48 -12.59 3.10
CA PRO A 199 -14.84 -13.44 4.11
C PRO A 199 -13.54 -12.84 4.67
N CYS A 200 -13.00 -11.78 4.06
CA CYS A 200 -11.89 -11.00 4.60
C CYS A 200 -11.88 -9.56 4.09
N PRO A 201 -11.20 -8.63 4.79
CA PRO A 201 -11.13 -7.22 4.40
C PRO A 201 -10.50 -6.97 3.03
N ASP A 202 -9.55 -7.80 2.59
CA ASP A 202 -8.80 -7.70 1.32
C ASP A 202 -9.68 -7.58 0.06
N ILE A 203 -10.90 -8.12 0.12
CA ILE A 203 -11.86 -8.14 -0.98
C ILE A 203 -13.16 -7.40 -0.64
N SER A 204 -13.15 -6.62 0.44
CA SER A 204 -14.33 -5.83 0.82
C SER A 204 -14.40 -4.53 0.01
N GLN A 205 -15.62 -4.16 -0.38
CA GLN A 205 -15.90 -2.92 -1.11
C GLN A 205 -15.38 -1.67 -0.39
N GLY A 206 -15.56 -1.61 0.94
CA GLY A 206 -15.11 -0.47 1.75
C GLY A 206 -13.59 -0.31 1.72
N ILE A 207 -12.85 -1.42 1.72
CA ILE A 207 -11.39 -1.39 1.63
C ILE A 207 -10.92 -1.06 0.22
N ALA A 208 -11.58 -1.57 -0.82
CA ALA A 208 -11.28 -1.15 -2.19
C ALA A 208 -11.41 0.38 -2.34
N ARG A 209 -12.50 0.99 -1.84
CA ARG A 209 -12.65 2.46 -1.82
C ARG A 209 -11.58 3.16 -0.98
N ALA A 210 -11.21 2.59 0.16
CA ALA A 210 -10.17 3.15 1.01
C ALA A 210 -8.80 3.15 0.31
N LEU A 211 -8.44 2.05 -0.36
CA LEU A 211 -7.18 1.90 -1.09
C LEU A 211 -7.13 2.79 -2.33
N SER A 212 -8.25 2.97 -3.04
CA SER A 212 -8.35 3.95 -4.13
C SER A 212 -8.08 5.36 -3.62
N SER A 213 -8.74 5.76 -2.52
CA SER A 213 -8.53 7.06 -1.87
C SER A 213 -7.09 7.23 -1.35
N LEU A 214 -6.49 6.17 -0.83
CA LEU A 214 -5.09 6.18 -0.38
C LEU A 214 -4.12 6.41 -1.54
N ALA A 215 -4.28 5.66 -2.63
CA ALA A 215 -3.44 5.82 -3.82
C ALA A 215 -3.58 7.23 -4.43
N LEU A 216 -4.79 7.80 -4.42
CA LEU A 216 -5.05 9.17 -4.85
C LEU A 216 -4.36 10.21 -3.95
N ALA A 217 -4.37 10.02 -2.63
CA ALA A 217 -3.64 10.88 -1.69
C ALA A 217 -2.14 10.90 -1.99
N GLU A 218 -1.55 9.71 -2.18
CA GLU A 218 -0.13 9.56 -2.51
C GLU A 218 0.21 10.18 -3.87
N ALA A 219 -0.61 9.95 -4.90
CA ALA A 219 -0.44 10.54 -6.23
C ALA A 219 -0.52 12.07 -6.21
N THR A 220 -1.41 12.63 -5.38
CA THR A 220 -1.57 14.08 -5.20
C THR A 220 -0.32 14.68 -4.55
N LEU A 221 0.27 14.02 -3.55
CA LEU A 221 1.55 14.46 -2.97
C LEU A 221 2.71 14.39 -3.96
N LEU A 222 2.72 13.42 -4.88
CA LEU A 222 3.77 13.34 -5.90
C LEU A 222 3.73 14.51 -6.89
N ALA A 223 2.55 15.03 -7.20
CA ALA A 223 2.42 16.24 -8.02
C ALA A 223 3.10 17.46 -7.37
N VAL A 224 3.13 17.51 -6.05
CA VAL A 224 3.87 18.53 -5.28
C VAL A 224 5.36 18.21 -5.23
N LEU A 225 5.72 16.95 -4.92
CA LEU A 225 7.11 16.51 -4.79
C LEU A 225 7.94 16.79 -6.06
N LYS A 226 7.32 16.69 -7.24
CA LYS A 226 7.97 16.95 -8.53
C LYS A 226 8.71 18.29 -8.57
N ASP A 227 8.09 19.33 -8.03
CA ASP A 227 8.58 20.71 -8.11
C ASP A 227 8.98 21.25 -6.71
N ASP A 228 9.11 20.37 -5.71
CA ASP A 228 9.46 20.71 -4.33
C ASP A 228 10.96 20.53 -4.08
N PRO A 229 11.74 21.62 -3.93
CA PRO A 229 13.19 21.52 -3.77
C PRO A 229 13.62 21.09 -2.37
N TYR A 230 12.78 21.29 -1.34
CA TYR A 230 13.22 21.19 0.05
C TYR A 230 13.58 19.76 0.51
N PRO A 231 12.82 18.70 0.13
CA PRO A 231 13.21 17.32 0.44
C PRO A 231 14.56 16.95 -0.18
N ALA A 232 14.83 17.43 -1.41
CA ALA A 232 16.11 17.18 -2.08
C ALA A 232 17.26 17.84 -1.33
N ILE A 233 17.11 19.10 -0.91
CA ILE A 233 18.11 19.85 -0.16
C ILE A 233 18.46 19.16 1.16
N VAL A 234 17.45 18.72 1.92
CA VAL A 234 17.66 18.01 3.18
C VAL A 234 18.32 16.65 2.96
N ALA A 235 18.01 15.95 1.86
CA ALA A 235 18.65 14.69 1.52
C ALA A 235 20.12 14.89 1.10
N GLN A 236 20.42 15.93 0.30
CA GLN A 236 21.78 16.29 -0.12
C GLN A 236 22.68 16.63 1.07
N ASP A 237 22.20 17.45 2.01
CA ASP A 237 22.94 17.84 3.23
C ASP A 237 23.38 16.63 4.07
N ARG A 238 22.68 15.50 3.92
CA ARG A 238 22.97 14.24 4.63
C ARG A 238 23.82 13.27 3.82
N ASN A 239 23.92 13.45 2.51
CA ASN A 239 24.70 12.59 1.65
C ASN A 239 26.19 12.93 1.80
N LYS A 240 26.95 12.04 2.42
CA LYS A 240 28.39 12.23 2.65
C LYS A 240 29.22 12.29 1.37
N ASN A 241 28.68 11.76 0.28
CA ASN A 241 29.34 11.73 -1.01
C ASN A 241 29.05 12.99 -1.84
N ASP A 242 28.07 13.81 -1.43
CA ASP A 242 27.74 15.04 -2.11
C ASP A 242 28.74 16.16 -1.76
N LYS A 243 29.42 16.67 -2.79
CA LYS A 243 30.42 17.75 -2.70
C LYS A 243 29.98 18.99 -3.48
N GLU A 244 28.77 19.03 -4.02
CA GLU A 244 28.30 20.13 -4.88
C GLU A 244 28.30 21.47 -4.13
N TRP A 245 27.96 21.45 -2.84
CA TRP A 245 28.02 22.60 -1.95
C TRP A 245 29.40 23.27 -1.85
N MET A 246 30.48 22.51 -2.12
CA MET A 246 31.85 23.04 -2.11
C MET A 246 32.11 23.98 -3.30
N PHE A 247 31.32 23.87 -4.36
CA PHE A 247 31.49 24.62 -5.61
C PHE A 247 30.42 25.70 -5.79
N LYS A 248 29.18 25.44 -5.33
CA LYS A 248 28.07 26.40 -5.44
C LYS A 248 27.10 26.25 -4.25
N ALA A 249 26.62 27.38 -3.73
CA ALA A 249 25.52 27.36 -2.76
C ALA A 249 24.23 26.82 -3.43
N PRO A 250 23.44 25.95 -2.78
CA PRO A 250 22.19 25.47 -3.33
C PRO A 250 21.22 26.62 -3.62
N GLU A 251 20.84 26.78 -4.89
CA GLU A 251 19.77 27.71 -5.28
C GLU A 251 18.42 27.05 -5.04
N ILE A 252 17.53 27.72 -4.31
CA ILE A 252 16.18 27.23 -4.06
C ILE A 252 15.24 27.89 -5.08
N PRO A 253 14.68 27.14 -6.05
CA PRO A 253 13.73 27.69 -6.99
C PRO A 253 12.48 28.24 -6.28
N LYS A 254 11.91 29.31 -6.83
CA LYS A 254 10.60 29.81 -6.36
C LYS A 254 9.53 28.77 -6.68
N VAL A 255 8.72 28.43 -5.69
CA VAL A 255 7.64 27.46 -5.82
C VAL A 255 6.28 28.16 -5.82
N ARG A 256 5.27 27.49 -6.39
CA ARG A 256 3.86 27.90 -6.30
C ARG A 256 3.30 27.53 -4.92
N ALA A 257 3.86 28.15 -3.87
CA ALA A 257 3.70 27.74 -2.48
C ALA A 257 2.21 27.59 -2.08
N HIS A 258 1.40 28.62 -2.29
CA HIS A 258 -0.03 28.55 -1.99
C HIS A 258 -0.77 27.41 -2.72
N LEU A 259 -0.48 27.17 -4.00
CA LEU A 259 -1.08 26.06 -4.75
C LEU A 259 -0.67 24.71 -4.14
N TYR A 260 0.62 24.52 -3.86
CA TYR A 260 1.12 23.28 -3.26
C TYR A 260 0.56 23.03 -1.87
N ALA A 261 0.36 24.08 -1.08
CA ALA A 261 -0.33 23.97 0.20
C ALA A 261 -1.75 23.37 0.03
N ARG A 262 -2.52 23.87 -0.93
CA ARG A 262 -3.87 23.37 -1.22
C ARG A 262 -3.88 21.95 -1.79
N LEU A 263 -2.90 21.58 -2.62
CA LEU A 263 -2.76 20.19 -3.09
C LEU A 263 -2.46 19.23 -1.93
N CYS A 264 -1.58 19.63 -1.00
CA CYS A 264 -1.28 18.86 0.21
C CYS A 264 -2.52 18.70 1.11
N LEU A 265 -3.39 19.72 1.19
CA LEU A 265 -4.65 19.60 1.92
C LEU A 265 -5.63 18.63 1.25
N ALA A 266 -5.77 18.65 -0.08
CA ALA A 266 -6.57 17.64 -0.79
C ALA A 266 -6.03 16.22 -0.56
N ALA A 267 -4.71 16.03 -0.59
CA ALA A 267 -4.10 14.75 -0.23
C ALA A 267 -4.43 14.31 1.21
N SER A 268 -4.45 15.26 2.17
CA SER A 268 -4.89 14.97 3.53
C SER A 268 -6.36 14.57 3.61
N GLU A 269 -7.23 15.20 2.83
CA GLU A 269 -8.67 14.88 2.80
C GLU A 269 -8.89 13.47 2.24
N HIS A 270 -8.17 13.09 1.16
CA HIS A 270 -8.17 11.73 0.62
C HIS A 270 -7.64 10.69 1.62
N ALA A 271 -6.57 11.01 2.36
CA ALA A 271 -6.04 10.13 3.41
C ALA A 271 -7.02 10.00 4.59
N ALA A 272 -7.71 11.07 4.97
CA ALA A 272 -8.75 11.04 6.00
C ALA A 272 -9.94 10.17 5.57
N LYS A 273 -10.38 10.27 4.30
CA LYS A 273 -11.40 9.40 3.71
C LYS A 273 -10.96 7.94 3.70
N ALA A 274 -9.71 7.64 3.35
CA ALA A 274 -9.17 6.29 3.44
C ALA A 274 -9.20 5.75 4.89
N SER A 275 -8.81 6.57 5.87
CA SER A 275 -8.80 6.18 7.28
C SER A 275 -10.20 5.86 7.80
N SER A 276 -11.20 6.70 7.46
CA SER A 276 -12.58 6.49 7.91
C SER A 276 -13.17 5.21 7.32
N LEU A 277 -12.98 4.99 6.01
CA LEU A 277 -13.42 3.78 5.32
C LEU A 277 -12.77 2.51 5.88
N CYS A 278 -11.46 2.53 6.15
CA CYS A 278 -10.78 1.43 6.82
C CYS A 278 -11.36 1.18 8.22
N SER A 279 -11.62 2.22 9.00
CA SER A 279 -12.15 2.08 10.37
C SER A 279 -13.53 1.43 10.38
N THR A 280 -14.41 1.85 9.46
CA THR A 280 -15.75 1.25 9.29
C THR A 280 -15.68 -0.19 8.79
N ALA A 281 -14.85 -0.47 7.78
CA ALA A 281 -14.69 -1.83 7.24
C ALA A 281 -14.02 -2.80 8.22
N GLY A 282 -13.21 -2.29 9.16
CA GLY A 282 -12.48 -3.07 10.16
C GLY A 282 -13.22 -3.34 11.48
N SER A 283 -14.47 -2.88 11.63
CA SER A 283 -15.26 -3.04 12.86
C SER A 283 -15.92 -4.44 13.00
N GLY A 284 -15.71 -5.34 12.04
CA GLY A 284 -16.19 -6.73 12.06
C GLY A 284 -15.18 -7.74 12.64
N SER A 285 -15.40 -9.04 12.38
CA SER A 285 -14.56 -10.15 12.89
C SER A 285 -13.09 -10.11 12.44
N HIS A 286 -12.77 -9.36 11.37
CA HIS A 286 -11.43 -9.29 10.80
C HIS A 286 -10.85 -7.87 10.91
N LYS A 287 -10.08 -7.64 11.98
CA LYS A 287 -9.35 -6.39 12.21
C LYS A 287 -8.31 -6.17 11.11
N ILE A 288 -8.29 -4.96 10.55
CA ILE A 288 -7.29 -4.53 9.57
C ILE A 288 -5.94 -4.38 10.25
N ASN A 289 -4.87 -4.63 9.49
CA ASN A 289 -3.49 -4.45 9.90
C ASN A 289 -3.27 -3.05 10.52
N SER A 290 -2.82 -3.03 11.78
CA SER A 290 -2.55 -1.81 12.53
C SER A 290 -1.43 -0.96 11.91
N ALA A 291 -0.48 -1.58 11.20
CA ALA A 291 0.57 -0.87 10.49
C ALA A 291 0.01 -0.04 9.32
N LEU A 292 -0.99 -0.57 8.59
CA LEU A 292 -1.65 0.17 7.52
C LEU A 292 -2.47 1.33 8.09
N LEU A 293 -3.25 1.11 9.13
CA LEU A 293 -4.04 2.17 9.78
C LEU A 293 -3.13 3.29 10.29
N LYS A 294 -2.02 2.94 10.93
CA LYS A 294 -1.02 3.91 11.38
C LYS A 294 -0.41 4.67 10.21
N TYR A 295 -0.05 3.97 9.13
CA TYR A 295 0.51 4.59 7.94
C TYR A 295 -0.45 5.62 7.32
N ILE A 296 -1.74 5.30 7.18
CA ILE A 296 -2.74 6.22 6.61
C ILE A 296 -2.87 7.47 7.49
N GLU A 297 -2.86 7.31 8.82
CA GLU A 297 -2.91 8.44 9.74
C GLU A 297 -1.62 9.28 9.71
N ASP A 298 -0.44 8.65 9.69
CA ASP A 298 0.84 9.35 9.53
C ASP A 298 0.90 10.08 8.17
N LEU A 299 0.32 9.51 7.10
CA LEU A 299 0.20 10.14 5.78
C LEU A 299 -0.69 11.38 5.86
N ARG A 300 -1.87 11.28 6.48
CA ARG A 300 -2.81 12.40 6.67
C ARG A 300 -2.12 13.56 7.39
N ARG A 301 -1.42 13.28 8.48
CA ARG A 301 -0.67 14.28 9.27
C ARG A 301 0.49 14.87 8.47
N THR A 302 1.22 14.05 7.72
CA THR A 302 2.32 14.49 6.83
C THR A 302 1.82 15.42 5.73
N CYS A 303 0.67 15.11 5.12
CA CYS A 303 0.02 15.98 4.14
C CYS A 303 -0.30 17.36 4.73
N ARG A 304 -0.93 17.40 5.91
CA ARG A 304 -1.25 18.67 6.61
C ARG A 304 0.00 19.45 7.00
N ALA A 305 1.03 18.78 7.50
CA ALA A 305 2.29 19.42 7.85
C ALA A 305 2.99 20.03 6.63
N ARG A 306 2.96 19.35 5.48
CA ARG A 306 3.42 19.90 4.20
C ARG A 306 2.63 21.13 3.77
N ALA A 307 1.31 21.12 3.97
CA ALA A 307 0.49 22.30 3.70
C ALA A 307 0.92 23.49 4.57
N CYS A 308 1.10 23.26 5.87
CA CYS A 308 1.64 24.26 6.79
C CYS A 308 3.01 24.78 6.32
N ARG A 309 3.93 23.89 5.93
CA ARG A 309 5.24 24.28 5.38
C ARG A 309 5.08 25.23 4.19
N PHE A 310 4.21 24.90 3.23
CA PHE A 310 4.00 25.73 2.04
C PHE A 310 3.28 27.04 2.34
N PHE A 311 2.34 27.10 3.28
CA PHE A 311 1.81 28.38 3.76
C PHE A 311 2.90 29.23 4.41
N GLY A 312 3.83 28.59 5.14
CA GLY A 312 4.96 29.30 5.71
C GLY A 312 5.91 29.87 4.64
N ILE A 313 6.16 29.11 3.58
CA ILE A 313 6.96 29.58 2.43
C ILE A 313 6.25 30.74 1.72
N ASP A 314 4.94 30.64 1.51
CA ASP A 314 4.13 31.70 0.91
C ASP A 314 4.19 33.00 1.72
N ALA A 315 4.07 32.88 3.05
CA ALA A 315 4.20 34.01 3.97
C ALA A 315 5.61 34.64 3.93
N GLU A 316 6.66 33.82 3.90
CA GLU A 316 8.04 34.32 3.82
C GLU A 316 8.33 35.02 2.50
N LEU A 317 7.84 34.49 1.38
CA LEU A 317 7.91 35.16 0.07
C LEU A 317 7.18 36.52 0.08
N GLY A 318 6.14 36.65 0.91
CA GLY A 318 5.43 37.91 1.17
C GLY A 318 6.07 38.82 2.22
N GLY A 319 7.25 38.48 2.76
CA GLY A 319 7.96 39.26 3.79
C GLY A 319 7.45 39.06 5.23
N GLN A 320 6.50 38.16 5.44
CA GLN A 320 5.91 37.84 6.75
C GLN A 320 6.62 36.65 7.39
N VAL A 321 7.90 36.82 7.72
CA VAL A 321 8.75 35.73 8.24
C VAL A 321 8.22 35.16 9.57
N ALA A 322 7.64 36.00 10.43
CA ALA A 322 7.02 35.54 11.67
C ALA A 322 5.83 34.59 11.43
N ASP A 323 4.95 34.92 10.48
CA ASP A 323 3.86 34.04 10.07
C ASP A 323 4.42 32.74 9.47
N GLY A 324 5.51 32.84 8.71
CA GLY A 324 6.29 31.70 8.22
C GLY A 324 6.72 30.73 9.33
N ILE A 325 7.33 31.25 10.39
CA ILE A 325 7.73 30.48 11.57
C ILE A 325 6.50 29.86 12.25
N GLY A 326 5.43 30.62 12.44
CA GLY A 326 4.20 30.13 13.05
C GLY A 326 3.61 28.93 12.29
N TRP A 327 3.59 29.00 10.97
CA TRP A 327 3.13 27.91 10.11
C TRP A 327 4.02 26.68 10.20
N VAL A 328 5.34 26.84 10.19
CA VAL A 328 6.28 25.71 10.34
C VAL A 328 6.10 25.03 11.71
N ARG A 329 5.92 25.80 12.78
CA ARG A 329 5.62 25.27 14.13
C ARG A 329 4.27 24.57 14.18
N ALA A 330 3.26 25.07 13.47
CA ALA A 330 1.98 24.36 13.30
C ALA A 330 2.17 23.00 12.59
N GLY A 331 3.01 22.95 11.55
CA GLY A 331 3.38 21.70 10.88
C GLY A 331 4.10 20.71 11.79
N LEU A 332 5.06 21.18 12.60
CA LEU A 332 5.75 20.33 13.58
C LEU A 332 4.76 19.77 14.63
N SER A 333 3.87 20.62 15.14
CA SER A 333 2.81 20.21 16.07
C SER A 333 1.88 19.16 15.45
N GLU A 334 1.47 19.34 14.19
CA GLU A 334 0.68 18.35 13.45
C GLU A 334 1.42 17.01 13.35
N LEU A 335 2.75 16.96 13.29
CA LEU A 335 3.53 15.70 13.30
C LEU A 335 3.84 15.16 14.71
N GLY A 336 3.40 15.86 15.75
CA GLY A 336 3.62 15.49 17.15
C GLY A 336 5.01 15.87 17.65
N VAL A 337 5.66 16.84 17.02
CA VAL A 337 6.92 17.44 17.48
C VAL A 337 6.58 18.73 18.21
N GLU A 338 6.95 18.81 19.49
CA GLU A 338 6.78 20.04 20.25
C GLU A 338 7.71 21.14 19.70
N PRO A 339 7.19 22.35 19.43
CA PRO A 339 8.02 23.49 19.05
C PRO A 339 9.10 23.73 20.12
N LYS A 340 10.33 24.00 19.70
CA LYS A 340 11.39 24.35 20.64
C LYS A 340 11.09 25.73 21.22
N ASP A 341 10.55 25.77 22.43
CA ASP A 341 10.67 26.96 23.26
C ASP A 341 12.13 27.12 23.66
N HIS A 342 12.81 28.11 23.08
CA HIS A 342 14.20 28.46 23.38
C HIS A 342 14.45 28.81 24.87
N SER A 343 13.40 28.86 25.69
CA SER A 343 13.44 29.19 27.12
C SER A 343 13.61 28.01 28.07
N LYS A 344 13.46 26.74 27.62
CA LYS A 344 13.57 25.56 28.52
C LYS A 344 14.67 24.58 28.07
N LYS A 345 15.82 24.62 28.76
CA LYS A 345 16.90 23.62 28.67
C LYS A 345 16.47 22.30 29.31
N GLY A 346 15.69 21.47 28.61
CA GLY A 346 15.32 20.11 29.02
C GLY A 346 16.22 19.03 28.41
N LEU A 347 16.57 18.01 29.21
CA LEU A 347 17.44 16.87 28.85
C LEU A 347 16.92 16.07 27.63
N SER A 348 17.84 15.79 26.70
CA SER A 348 17.56 15.50 25.30
C SER A 348 17.46 14.01 24.94
N PHE A 349 16.66 13.22 25.68
CA PHE A 349 16.42 11.81 25.33
C PHE A 349 15.66 11.63 24.00
N SER A 350 14.83 12.60 23.64
CA SER A 350 14.10 12.63 22.35
C SER A 350 15.06 12.70 21.14
N LYS A 351 16.17 13.44 21.23
CA LYS A 351 17.15 13.56 20.13
C LYS A 351 17.88 12.25 19.86
N PHE A 352 18.21 11.47 20.89
CA PHE A 352 18.83 10.16 20.70
C PHE A 352 17.86 9.15 20.06
N LYS A 353 16.61 9.09 20.52
CA LYS A 353 15.58 8.22 19.92
C LYS A 353 15.29 8.61 18.47
N LYS A 354 15.26 9.91 18.17
CA LYS A 354 15.12 10.47 16.82
C LYS A 354 16.30 10.06 15.94
N GLY A 355 17.53 10.31 16.35
CA GLY A 355 18.73 9.96 15.58
C GLY A 355 18.88 8.44 15.33
N ILE A 356 18.43 7.60 16.27
CA ILE A 356 18.38 6.14 16.07
C ILE A 356 17.30 5.76 15.03
N SER A 357 16.11 6.36 15.12
CA SER A 357 15.03 6.13 14.16
C SER A 357 15.40 6.57 12.75
N GLU A 358 16.05 7.72 12.62
CA GLU A 358 16.52 8.26 11.36
C GLU A 358 17.57 7.35 10.71
N LYS A 359 18.61 6.96 11.46
CA LYS A 359 19.62 6.00 10.98
C LYS A 359 19.01 4.65 10.59
N ARG A 360 17.93 4.23 11.26
CA ARG A 360 17.23 2.99 10.93
C ARG A 360 16.46 3.12 9.63
N GLU A 361 15.80 4.25 9.40
CA GLU A 361 15.06 4.50 8.15
C GLU A 361 16.01 4.61 6.96
N ASP A 362 17.14 5.30 7.10
CA ASP A 362 18.15 5.40 6.02
C ASP A 362 18.69 4.02 5.64
N ARG A 363 18.98 3.19 6.64
CA ARG A 363 19.36 1.78 6.42
C ARG A 363 18.25 0.95 5.78
N ARG A 364 16.98 1.26 6.01
CA ARG A 364 15.85 0.55 5.39
C ARG A 364 15.69 0.95 3.93
N VAL A 365 15.88 2.22 3.60
CA VAL A 365 15.87 2.69 2.22
C VAL A 365 17.00 2.00 1.43
N ASP A 366 18.22 2.01 1.97
CA ASP A 366 19.39 1.42 1.30
C ASP A 366 19.37 -0.12 1.24
N ARG A 367 18.61 -0.79 2.12
CA ARG A 367 18.44 -2.26 2.12
C ARG A 367 17.09 -2.71 1.55
N GLU A 368 16.32 -1.78 1.00
CA GLU A 368 14.98 -1.97 0.40
C GLU A 368 13.90 -2.56 1.35
N ALA A 369 14.25 -2.76 2.62
CA ALA A 369 13.45 -3.48 3.61
C ALA A 369 12.48 -2.54 4.32
N ALA A 370 11.20 -2.59 3.94
CA ALA A 370 10.09 -1.90 4.61
C ALA A 370 10.27 -0.38 4.86
N TRP A 371 11.07 0.29 4.02
CA TRP A 371 11.15 1.76 4.00
C TRP A 371 9.82 2.41 3.58
N GLY A 372 9.59 3.64 4.05
CA GLY A 372 8.36 4.40 3.79
C GLY A 372 7.21 4.10 4.74
N SER A 373 7.45 3.28 5.76
CA SER A 373 6.44 2.91 6.77
C SER A 373 5.92 4.08 7.62
N ASP A 374 6.62 5.22 7.61
CA ASP A 374 6.26 6.45 8.32
C ASP A 374 5.54 7.48 7.43
N ALA A 375 5.18 7.11 6.20
CA ALA A 375 4.53 7.98 5.22
C ALA A 375 5.30 9.27 4.87
N GLY A 376 6.62 9.30 5.09
CA GLY A 376 7.46 10.48 4.84
C GLY A 376 7.47 11.50 5.99
N LYS A 377 6.95 11.13 7.16
CA LYS A 377 6.92 11.97 8.37
C LYS A 377 8.31 12.43 8.80
N LEU A 378 9.30 11.54 8.81
CA LEU A 378 10.67 11.90 9.23
C LEU A 378 11.31 12.89 8.27
N GLU A 379 11.16 12.70 6.96
CA GLU A 379 11.64 13.66 5.96
C GLU A 379 10.99 15.03 6.14
N GLU A 380 9.67 15.08 6.36
CA GLU A 380 8.97 16.34 6.56
C GLU A 380 9.40 17.08 7.84
N ILE A 381 9.59 16.35 8.95
CA ILE A 381 10.10 16.92 10.20
C ILE A 381 11.45 17.62 9.95
N ARG A 382 12.36 17.00 9.19
CA ARG A 382 13.68 17.57 8.91
C ARG A 382 13.58 18.86 8.11
N VAL A 383 12.71 18.90 7.10
CA VAL A 383 12.48 20.13 6.32
C VAL A 383 11.92 21.23 7.21
N LEU A 384 10.91 20.93 8.02
CA LEU A 384 10.32 21.90 8.94
C LEU A 384 11.34 22.43 9.96
N GLU A 385 12.17 21.57 10.54
CA GLU A 385 13.21 22.01 11.48
C GLU A 385 14.29 22.88 10.84
N MET A 386 14.68 22.56 9.59
CA MET A 386 15.63 23.37 8.84
C MET A 386 15.04 24.76 8.54
N LEU A 387 13.78 24.84 8.13
CA LEU A 387 13.08 26.11 7.89
C LEU A 387 12.88 26.91 9.18
N ASP A 388 12.45 26.26 10.27
CA ASP A 388 12.30 26.90 11.59
C ASP A 388 13.64 27.50 12.03
N ALA A 389 14.74 26.75 12.00
CA ALA A 389 16.04 27.26 12.38
C ALA A 389 16.50 28.45 11.51
N LYS A 390 16.30 28.35 10.19
CA LYS A 390 16.65 29.42 9.23
C LYS A 390 15.85 30.68 9.50
N TRP A 391 14.53 30.57 9.58
CA TRP A 391 13.64 31.73 9.70
C TRP A 391 13.67 32.36 11.08
N ASN A 392 13.85 31.61 12.17
CA ASN A 392 14.09 32.21 13.49
C ASN A 392 15.37 33.04 13.48
N LYS A 393 16.47 32.54 12.90
CA LYS A 393 17.71 33.32 12.78
C LYS A 393 17.49 34.64 12.03
N VAL A 394 16.76 34.61 10.90
CA VAL A 394 16.44 35.83 10.13
C VAL A 394 15.54 36.76 10.93
N ASN A 395 14.50 36.23 11.58
CA ASN A 395 13.57 37.04 12.35
C ASN A 395 14.25 37.70 13.55
N ASP A 396 15.06 36.97 14.31
CA ASP A 396 15.73 37.50 15.51
C ASP A 396 16.83 38.52 15.18
N THR A 397 17.42 38.44 13.98
CA THR A 397 18.53 39.33 13.58
C THR A 397 18.10 40.52 12.74
N MET A 398 17.02 40.41 11.96
CA MET A 398 16.63 41.43 10.97
C MET A 398 15.22 41.98 11.17
N ASN A 399 14.23 41.13 11.41
CA ASN A 399 12.81 41.54 11.29
C ASN A 399 12.15 41.84 12.64
N THR A 400 12.53 41.13 13.69
CA THR A 400 11.98 41.21 15.06
C THR A 400 10.44 41.15 15.11
N GLN A 401 9.81 40.42 14.20
CA GLN A 401 8.35 40.29 14.13
C GLN A 401 7.85 39.28 15.19
N LEU A 402 6.69 39.56 15.78
CA LEU A 402 6.06 38.65 16.74
C LEU A 402 5.48 37.42 16.02
N VAL A 403 5.91 36.23 16.43
CA VAL A 403 5.38 34.97 15.88
C VAL A 403 3.94 34.77 16.36
N PRO A 404 2.95 34.62 15.45
CA PRO A 404 1.56 34.42 15.83
C PRO A 404 1.33 33.05 16.50
N PRO A 405 0.31 32.92 17.37
CA PRO A 405 -0.09 31.62 17.91
C PRO A 405 -0.56 30.65 16.82
N ILE A 406 -0.24 29.36 16.98
CA ILE A 406 -0.60 28.29 16.02
C ILE A 406 -2.10 28.28 15.70
N ASN A 407 -2.96 28.39 16.72
CA ASN A 407 -4.42 28.35 16.54
C ASN A 407 -4.95 29.48 15.65
N THR A 408 -4.30 30.65 15.67
CA THR A 408 -4.66 31.81 14.83
C THR A 408 -4.34 31.56 13.35
N LEU A 409 -3.33 30.75 13.06
CA LEU A 409 -2.99 30.37 11.70
C LEU A 409 -3.89 29.23 11.21
N LEU A 410 -4.09 28.20 12.03
CA LEU A 410 -4.93 27.06 11.66
C LEU A 410 -6.38 27.46 11.33
N SER A 411 -6.93 28.52 11.94
CA SER A 411 -8.26 29.04 11.59
C SER A 411 -8.33 29.69 10.20
N LYS A 412 -7.20 30.04 9.59
CA LYS A 412 -7.10 30.59 8.23
C LYS A 412 -6.85 29.52 7.16
N MET A 413 -6.73 28.25 7.56
CA MET A 413 -6.41 27.15 6.64
C MET A 413 -7.58 26.93 5.65
N PRO A 414 -7.36 27.06 4.33
CA PRO A 414 -8.40 26.85 3.33
C PRO A 414 -8.66 25.35 3.11
N SER A 415 -9.60 25.02 2.22
CA SER A 415 -9.82 23.64 1.76
C SER A 415 -8.82 23.20 0.68
N GLY A 416 -8.73 21.88 0.51
CA GLY A 416 -7.97 21.24 -0.55
C GLY A 416 -8.29 21.75 -1.97
N ARG A 417 -7.37 21.49 -2.89
CA ARG A 417 -7.60 21.63 -4.33
C ARG A 417 -7.26 20.33 -5.02
N GLU A 418 -8.22 19.77 -5.75
CA GLU A 418 -8.01 18.57 -6.55
C GLU A 418 -7.13 18.84 -7.78
N ILE A 419 -6.38 17.82 -8.20
CA ILE A 419 -5.52 17.87 -9.39
C ILE A 419 -5.69 16.66 -10.30
N HIS A 420 -6.06 15.52 -9.74
CA HIS A 420 -6.19 14.27 -10.48
C HIS A 420 -7.66 13.98 -10.75
N THR A 421 -7.92 13.44 -11.93
CA THR A 421 -9.18 12.76 -12.25
C THR A 421 -8.82 11.32 -12.55
N ILE A 422 -9.41 10.38 -11.82
CA ILE A 422 -9.12 8.96 -12.00
C ILE A 422 -9.71 8.53 -13.35
N LYS A 423 -8.86 8.04 -14.26
CA LYS A 423 -9.34 7.41 -15.48
C LYS A 423 -10.01 6.09 -15.11
N PRO A 424 -11.26 5.80 -15.56
CA PRO A 424 -11.88 4.51 -15.32
C PRO A 424 -11.00 3.36 -15.82
N TYR A 425 -10.92 2.28 -15.04
CA TYR A 425 -10.19 1.09 -15.44
C TYR A 425 -10.94 0.38 -16.56
N GLU A 426 -10.23 0.12 -17.66
CA GLU A 426 -10.74 -0.67 -18.77
C GLU A 426 -10.34 -2.12 -18.52
N ALA A 427 -11.30 -2.93 -18.06
CA ALA A 427 -11.05 -4.34 -17.80
C ALA A 427 -10.70 -5.06 -19.10
N PRO A 428 -9.64 -5.90 -19.11
CA PRO A 428 -9.20 -6.53 -20.33
C PRO A 428 -10.17 -7.66 -20.69
N SER A 429 -10.53 -7.74 -21.97
CA SER A 429 -11.38 -8.80 -22.52
C SER A 429 -10.56 -9.69 -23.45
N LEU A 430 -11.07 -10.89 -23.71
CA LEU A 430 -10.46 -11.78 -24.68
C LEU A 430 -10.74 -11.28 -26.09
N ASP A 431 -9.73 -11.36 -26.95
CA ASP A 431 -9.90 -11.11 -28.38
C ASP A 431 -10.89 -12.10 -28.97
N ARG A 432 -11.67 -11.64 -29.96
CA ARG A 432 -12.71 -12.46 -30.60
C ARG A 432 -12.14 -13.76 -31.16
N ASP A 433 -10.97 -13.71 -31.77
CA ASP A 433 -10.37 -14.89 -32.41
C ASP A 433 -9.90 -15.91 -31.35
N VAL A 434 -9.44 -15.44 -30.19
CA VAL A 434 -9.10 -16.30 -29.04
C VAL A 434 -10.36 -16.95 -28.46
N LEU A 435 -11.46 -16.20 -28.34
CA LEU A 435 -12.75 -16.76 -27.93
C LEU A 435 -13.25 -17.81 -28.92
N GLU A 436 -13.23 -17.53 -30.22
CA GLU A 436 -13.68 -18.46 -31.27
C GLU A 436 -12.86 -19.76 -31.28
N ALA A 437 -11.55 -19.68 -31.07
CA ALA A 437 -10.69 -20.86 -30.96
C ALA A 437 -11.10 -21.77 -29.79
N MET A 438 -11.63 -21.22 -28.70
CA MET A 438 -12.05 -21.99 -27.52
C MET A 438 -13.37 -22.73 -27.69
N ARG A 439 -14.04 -22.61 -28.85
CA ARG A 439 -15.18 -23.47 -29.21
C ARG A 439 -14.75 -24.92 -29.50
N ALA A 440 -13.49 -25.12 -29.86
CA ALA A 440 -12.92 -26.46 -29.96
C ALA A 440 -12.83 -27.10 -28.55
N PRO A 441 -13.20 -28.38 -28.38
CA PRO A 441 -12.94 -29.11 -27.14
C PRO A 441 -11.45 -29.20 -26.84
N PRO A 442 -11.05 -29.26 -25.55
CA PRO A 442 -9.67 -29.57 -25.18
C PRO A 442 -9.21 -30.91 -25.76
N GLU A 443 -7.94 -31.01 -26.16
CA GLU A 443 -7.36 -32.31 -26.52
C GLU A 443 -7.20 -33.17 -25.25
N GLN A 444 -7.21 -34.50 -25.39
CA GLN A 444 -7.16 -35.41 -24.22
C GLN A 444 -5.86 -35.26 -23.40
N ASP A 445 -4.79 -34.79 -24.02
CA ASP A 445 -3.50 -34.52 -23.39
C ASP A 445 -3.44 -33.15 -22.69
N ASP A 446 -4.42 -32.28 -22.90
CA ASP A 446 -4.48 -30.93 -22.30
C ASP A 446 -5.07 -30.93 -20.88
N ALA A 447 -5.27 -32.11 -20.28
CA ALA A 447 -5.85 -32.18 -18.94
C ALA A 447 -4.98 -31.38 -17.95
N TYR A 448 -5.57 -30.38 -17.28
CA TYR A 448 -4.88 -29.61 -16.25
C TYR A 448 -4.34 -30.57 -15.18
N VAL A 449 -3.03 -30.81 -15.20
CA VAL A 449 -2.35 -31.57 -14.18
C VAL A 449 -2.30 -30.66 -12.96
N ASP A 450 -3.10 -30.99 -11.94
CA ASP A 450 -2.93 -30.41 -10.61
C ASP A 450 -1.58 -30.89 -10.12
N ASP A 451 -0.53 -30.14 -10.49
CA ASP A 451 0.85 -30.42 -10.13
C ASP A 451 0.84 -30.65 -8.62
N LEU A 452 1.05 -31.92 -8.24
CA LEU A 452 0.81 -32.45 -6.92
C LEU A 452 1.31 -31.43 -5.92
N SER A 453 0.43 -31.05 -4.99
CA SER A 453 0.72 -30.16 -3.88
C SER A 453 1.97 -30.62 -3.12
N SER A 454 3.16 -30.29 -3.64
CA SER A 454 4.40 -30.19 -2.90
C SER A 454 4.26 -28.92 -2.08
N ASP A 455 3.49 -29.09 -1.00
CA ASP A 455 3.63 -28.32 0.21
C ASP A 455 4.97 -28.75 0.82
N ASP A 456 6.09 -28.46 0.13
CA ASP A 456 7.41 -28.35 0.77
C ASP A 456 7.48 -27.03 1.53
N ASP A 457 6.43 -26.75 2.31
CA ASP A 457 6.58 -26.03 3.55
C ASP A 457 7.20 -27.07 4.48
N ILE A 458 8.53 -26.99 4.68
CA ILE A 458 9.25 -27.73 5.71
C ILE A 458 8.34 -27.75 6.95
N LYS A 459 7.73 -28.90 7.23
CA LYS A 459 7.05 -29.14 8.50
C LYS A 459 8.13 -28.89 9.52
N GLY A 460 8.10 -27.73 10.16
CA GLY A 460 8.88 -27.49 11.36
C GLY A 460 8.56 -28.67 12.26
N GLU A 461 9.56 -29.50 12.50
CA GLU A 461 9.51 -30.51 13.55
C GLU A 461 8.89 -29.84 14.75
N SER A 462 7.85 -30.46 15.29
CA SER A 462 7.14 -30.04 16.49
C SER A 462 8.17 -29.61 17.53
N SER A 463 8.37 -28.30 17.65
CA SER A 463 9.34 -27.74 18.57
C SER A 463 8.89 -28.15 19.96
N ALA A 464 9.71 -28.96 20.62
CA ALA A 464 9.52 -29.31 22.02
C ALA A 464 9.26 -28.03 22.84
N PRO A 465 8.38 -28.06 23.84
CA PRO A 465 8.13 -26.92 24.70
C PRO A 465 9.47 -26.42 25.27
N ALA A 466 9.67 -25.10 25.25
CA ALA A 466 10.91 -24.47 25.68
C ALA A 466 11.26 -24.91 27.11
N GLY A 467 12.37 -25.63 27.26
CA GLY A 467 12.86 -26.16 28.55
C GLY A 467 13.04 -27.69 28.60
N ALA A 468 12.65 -28.44 27.58
CA ALA A 468 12.89 -29.89 27.55
C ALA A 468 14.34 -30.24 27.16
N PHE A 469 15.01 -31.06 27.98
CA PHE A 469 16.32 -31.64 27.67
C PHE A 469 16.16 -32.71 26.58
N PRO A 470 17.13 -32.89 25.65
CA PRO A 470 16.97 -33.83 24.55
C PRO A 470 16.76 -35.27 25.07
N GLY A 471 15.61 -35.89 24.76
CA GLY A 471 15.31 -37.30 25.04
C GLY A 471 14.02 -37.60 25.83
N THR A 472 13.35 -36.60 26.43
CA THR A 472 12.23 -36.85 27.37
C THR A 472 10.83 -36.58 26.81
N ALA A 473 10.69 -36.41 25.48
CA ALA A 473 9.43 -36.00 24.86
C ALA A 473 8.27 -37.01 25.02
N HIS A 474 8.58 -38.29 25.27
CA HIS A 474 7.58 -39.35 25.39
C HIS A 474 6.98 -39.51 26.79
N ASP A 475 7.59 -38.94 27.84
CA ASP A 475 7.17 -39.18 29.22
C ASP A 475 5.99 -38.30 29.67
N TYR A 476 5.63 -37.28 28.89
CA TYR A 476 4.53 -36.36 29.23
C TYR A 476 3.18 -36.70 28.60
N SER A 477 3.12 -37.75 27.78
CA SER A 477 1.86 -38.19 27.18
C SER A 477 1.29 -39.40 27.93
N ARG A 478 0.24 -39.13 28.71
CA ARG A 478 -0.92 -39.99 29.01
C ARG A 478 -0.98 -40.62 30.42
N SER A 479 -1.83 -40.03 31.28
CA SER A 479 -2.58 -40.76 32.31
C SER A 479 -4.07 -40.35 32.22
N PRO A 480 -5.00 -41.30 31.99
CA PRO A 480 -6.43 -41.02 32.06
C PRO A 480 -6.92 -41.08 33.51
N SER A 481 -7.68 -40.07 33.90
CA SER A 481 -8.37 -39.93 35.18
C SER A 481 -9.44 -41.01 35.37
N THR A 482 -9.34 -41.79 36.44
CA THR A 482 -10.43 -42.62 36.99
C THR A 482 -11.13 -41.85 38.12
N PRO A 483 -12.47 -41.86 38.21
CA PRO A 483 -13.20 -41.17 39.28
C PRO A 483 -13.25 -42.04 40.55
N GLY A 484 -12.96 -41.44 41.71
CA GLY A 484 -12.96 -42.16 42.99
C GLY A 484 -13.23 -41.25 44.19
N ASN A 485 -14.46 -41.35 44.67
CA ASN A 485 -14.99 -41.19 46.04
C ASN A 485 -14.59 -40.01 46.95
N ALA A 486 -15.66 -39.37 47.44
CA ALA A 486 -15.75 -38.65 48.71
C ALA A 486 -15.23 -39.49 49.88
N TYR A 487 -14.55 -38.85 50.84
CA TYR A 487 -14.86 -38.83 52.28
C TYR A 487 -13.81 -37.97 53.02
N TYR A 488 -14.34 -37.12 53.92
CA TYR A 488 -13.73 -36.19 54.88
C TYR A 488 -13.02 -34.94 54.37
#